data_AF-A0A7C2WQF3-F1
#
_entry.id   AF-A0A7C2WQF3-F1
#
_cell.length_a   1.000
_cell.length_b   1.000
_cell.length_c   1.000
_cell.angle_alpha   90.00
_cell.angle_beta   90.00
_cell.angle_gamma   90.00
#
_symmetry.space_group_name_H-M   'P 1'
#
loop_
_entity.id
_entity.type
_entity.pdbx_description
1 polymer ?
#
loop_
_entity_poly.entity_id
_entity_poly.type
_entity_poly.pdbx_seq_one_letter_code
_entity_poly.pdbx_strand_id
1 'polypeptide(L)'
;MSIELTPHDLRLSTLIFALLAVIVTIPLHFTFKHDTFQDSLLPITVASAVFWGVLSVFFIFGYWDLYYGYFYPAWIRPLTPLSFILYGCIGLGLWWIASRQSLPVIWIFTFLGGVYGIVEHAFAIYGLRILEKVPLLQNLSPLPVLVFSFFEYALYWSLVAWIALGITKLL
;
A
#
# COMPACT_ATOMS: atom_id res chain seq x y z
N MET A 1 -4.99 -29.82 4.32
CA MET A 1 -4.28 -29.05 5.35
C MET A 1 -4.65 -27.60 5.11
N SER A 2 -5.46 -26.97 5.96
CA SER A 2 -5.77 -25.54 5.84
C SER A 2 -4.48 -24.76 6.11
N ILE A 3 -4.11 -23.86 5.20
CA ILE A 3 -3.04 -22.90 5.46
C ILE A 3 -3.70 -21.78 6.27
N GLU A 4 -3.23 -21.56 7.50
CA GLU A 4 -3.75 -20.53 8.41
C GLU A 4 -2.59 -19.64 8.85
N LEU A 5 -2.79 -18.31 8.81
CA LEU A 5 -1.81 -17.37 9.33
C LEU A 5 -1.90 -17.32 10.85
N THR A 6 -0.76 -17.48 11.52
CA THR A 6 -0.71 -17.39 12.97
C THR A 6 -0.41 -15.96 13.43
N PRO A 7 -0.78 -15.60 14.69
CA PRO A 7 -0.35 -14.34 15.29
C PRO A 7 1.18 -14.19 15.39
N HIS A 8 1.93 -15.29 15.36
CA HIS A 8 3.39 -15.25 15.29
C HIS A 8 3.85 -14.77 13.90
N ASP A 9 3.28 -15.32 12.83
CA ASP A 9 3.63 -14.95 11.45
C ASP A 9 3.33 -13.48 11.17
N LEU A 10 2.20 -12.98 11.67
CA LEU A 10 1.81 -11.58 11.53
C LEU A 10 2.78 -10.63 12.26
N ARG A 11 3.20 -10.99 13.49
CA ARG A 11 4.16 -10.18 14.27
C ARG A 11 5.53 -10.15 13.59
N LEU A 12 6.01 -11.31 13.12
CA LEU A 12 7.27 -11.41 12.40
C LEU A 12 7.21 -10.57 11.11
N SER A 13 6.12 -10.70 10.35
CA SER A 13 5.90 -9.90 9.14
C SER A 13 5.86 -8.41 9.45
N THR A 14 5.15 -8.00 10.50
CA THR A 14 5.11 -6.59 10.96
C THR A 14 6.50 -6.05 11.23
N LEU A 15 7.34 -6.80 11.95
CA LEU A 15 8.71 -6.39 12.22
C LEU A 15 9.53 -6.28 10.94
N ILE A 16 9.44 -7.27 10.04
CA ILE A 16 10.15 -7.27 8.75
C ILE A 16 9.75 -6.05 7.92
N PHE A 17 8.45 -5.81 7.74
CA PHE A 17 7.94 -4.68 6.96
C PHE A 17 8.29 -3.34 7.60
N ALA A 18 8.28 -3.22 8.93
CA ALA A 18 8.72 -2.00 9.62
C ALA A 18 10.20 -1.72 9.36
N LEU A 19 11.07 -2.74 9.47
CA LEU A 19 12.49 -2.60 9.19
C LEU A 19 12.76 -2.25 7.73
N LEU A 20 12.07 -2.93 6.79
CA LEU A 20 12.19 -2.64 5.36
C LEU A 20 11.69 -1.23 5.04
N ALA A 21 10.57 -0.79 5.61
CA ALA A 21 10.06 0.56 5.43
C ALA A 21 11.12 1.60 5.85
N VAL A 22 11.78 1.41 6.99
CA VAL A 22 12.88 2.29 7.43
C VAL A 22 14.06 2.25 6.46
N ILE A 23 14.55 1.05 6.13
CA ILE A 23 15.73 0.86 5.25
C ILE A 23 15.49 1.47 3.86
N VAL A 24 14.27 1.37 3.32
CA VAL A 24 13.92 1.88 1.99
C VAL A 24 13.64 3.39 2.02
N THR A 25 13.03 3.90 3.09
CA THR A 25 12.61 5.31 3.18
C THR A 25 13.77 6.24 3.54
N ILE A 26 14.70 5.83 4.40
CA ILE A 26 15.82 6.69 4.81
C ILE A 26 16.65 7.18 3.60
N PRO A 27 17.14 6.30 2.69
CA PRO A 27 17.94 6.77 1.55
C PRO A 27 17.10 7.58 0.56
N LEU A 28 15.80 7.30 0.46
CA LEU A 28 14.88 8.07 -0.36
C LEU A 28 14.78 9.52 0.12
N HIS A 29 14.71 9.75 1.43
CA HIS A 29 14.67 11.09 2.01
C HIS A 29 15.88 11.95 1.58
N PHE A 30 17.07 11.35 1.47
CA PHE A 30 18.28 12.07 1.06
C PHE A 30 18.42 12.26 -0.45
N THR A 31 17.73 11.43 -1.24
CA THR A 31 17.89 11.41 -2.71
C THR A 31 16.75 12.11 -3.44
N PHE A 32 15.52 12.01 -2.93
CA PHE A 32 14.34 12.67 -3.49
C PHE A 32 14.09 13.99 -2.75
N LYS A 33 14.85 15.01 -3.16
CA LYS A 33 14.80 16.35 -2.55
C LYS A 33 13.40 16.95 -2.64
N HIS A 34 13.10 17.83 -1.69
CA HIS A 34 11.81 18.50 -1.56
C HIS A 34 11.35 19.15 -2.88
N ASP A 35 12.17 19.99 -3.49
CA ASP A 35 11.82 20.72 -4.71
C ASP A 35 11.54 19.75 -5.87
N THR A 36 12.41 18.75 -6.04
CA THR A 36 12.21 17.69 -7.05
C THR A 36 10.92 16.90 -6.80
N PHE A 37 10.54 16.66 -5.54
CA PHE A 37 9.28 16.00 -5.22
C PHE A 37 8.07 16.88 -5.53
N GLN A 38 8.15 18.18 -5.26
CA GLN A 38 7.08 19.13 -5.61
C GLN A 38 6.83 19.16 -7.12
N ASP A 39 7.88 19.03 -7.93
CA ASP A 39 7.73 18.98 -9.40
C ASP A 39 7.35 17.59 -9.94
N SER A 40 7.18 16.58 -9.07
CA SER A 40 6.99 15.17 -9.45
C SER A 40 5.54 14.70 -9.53
N LEU A 41 4.58 15.61 -9.76
CA LEU A 41 3.15 15.27 -9.87
C LEU A 41 2.90 14.09 -10.82
N LEU A 42 3.36 14.19 -12.07
CA LEU A 42 3.15 13.16 -13.08
C LEU A 42 3.93 11.87 -12.73
N PRO A 43 5.23 11.91 -12.41
CA PRO A 43 5.97 10.74 -11.95
C PRO A 43 5.30 9.98 -10.79
N ILE A 44 4.83 10.68 -9.74
CA ILE A 44 4.16 10.04 -8.60
C ILE A 44 2.84 9.41 -9.04
N THR A 45 2.04 10.13 -9.83
CA THR A 45 0.74 9.63 -10.31
C THR A 45 0.91 8.36 -11.14
N VAL A 46 1.86 8.36 -12.09
CA VAL A 46 2.15 7.20 -12.95
C VAL A 46 2.74 6.05 -12.15
N ALA A 47 3.73 6.32 -11.28
CA ALA A 47 4.33 5.30 -10.44
C ALA A 47 3.29 4.62 -9.54
N SER A 48 2.40 5.40 -8.94
CA SER A 48 1.32 4.90 -8.07
C SER A 48 0.34 4.03 -8.86
N ALA A 49 -0.13 4.52 -10.00
CA ALA A 49 -1.06 3.81 -10.88
C ALA A 49 -0.49 2.45 -11.33
N VAL A 50 0.77 2.44 -11.79
CA VAL A 50 1.42 1.23 -12.30
C VAL A 50 1.73 0.25 -11.18
N PHE A 51 2.38 0.70 -10.10
CA PHE A 51 2.78 -0.17 -9.00
C PHE A 51 1.57 -0.88 -8.38
N TRP A 52 0.58 -0.11 -7.93
CA TRP A 52 -0.60 -0.66 -7.28
C TRP A 52 -1.55 -1.34 -8.25
N GLY A 53 -1.63 -0.86 -9.50
CA GLY A 53 -2.42 -1.48 -10.56
C GLY A 53 -1.93 -2.90 -10.87
N VAL A 54 -0.63 -3.05 -11.11
CA VAL A 54 0.00 -4.36 -11.34
C VAL A 54 -0.16 -5.27 -10.12
N LEU A 55 0.12 -4.76 -8.93
CA LEU A 55 0.01 -5.52 -7.68
C LEU A 55 -1.42 -6.00 -7.44
N SER A 56 -2.41 -5.14 -7.70
CA SER A 56 -3.83 -5.46 -7.58
C SER A 56 -4.26 -6.54 -8.59
N VAL A 57 -3.86 -6.42 -9.86
CA VAL A 57 -4.15 -7.43 -10.89
C VAL A 57 -3.52 -8.76 -10.50
N PHE A 58 -2.26 -8.76 -10.11
CA PHE A 58 -1.57 -9.96 -9.67
C PHE A 58 -2.29 -10.63 -8.48
N PHE A 59 -2.63 -9.84 -7.45
CA PHE A 59 -3.26 -10.39 -6.26
C PHE A 59 -4.70 -10.86 -6.49
N ILE A 60 -5.55 -10.05 -7.12
CA ILE A 60 -6.95 -10.43 -7.33
C ILE A 60 -7.07 -11.63 -8.27
N PHE A 61 -6.26 -11.72 -9.34
CA PHE A 61 -6.32 -12.87 -10.23
C PHE A 61 -5.64 -14.12 -9.66
N GLY A 62 -4.49 -13.96 -9.01
CA GLY A 62 -3.69 -15.08 -8.48
C GLY A 62 -4.23 -15.66 -7.17
N TYR A 63 -4.88 -14.85 -6.33
CA TYR A 63 -5.35 -15.23 -5.01
C TYR A 63 -6.87 -15.08 -4.86
N TRP A 64 -7.61 -15.16 -5.97
CA TRP A 64 -9.07 -15.07 -5.98
C TRP A 64 -9.69 -16.09 -5.02
N ASP A 65 -9.45 -17.38 -5.25
CA ASP A 65 -10.09 -18.45 -4.49
C ASP A 65 -9.50 -18.60 -3.07
N LEU A 66 -8.31 -18.07 -2.82
CA LEU A 66 -7.67 -18.08 -1.50
C LEU A 66 -8.13 -16.94 -0.60
N TYR A 67 -8.44 -15.77 -1.17
CA TYR A 67 -8.63 -14.54 -0.42
C TYR A 67 -9.82 -13.71 -0.91
N TYR A 68 -9.74 -13.17 -2.14
CA TYR A 68 -10.67 -12.14 -2.60
C TYR A 68 -12.10 -12.63 -2.86
N GLY A 69 -12.26 -13.87 -3.31
CA GLY A 69 -13.55 -14.49 -3.62
C GLY A 69 -14.44 -14.71 -2.39
N TYR A 70 -13.89 -14.64 -1.18
CA TYR A 70 -14.66 -14.76 0.06
C TYR A 70 -15.46 -13.51 0.42
N PHE A 71 -15.08 -12.34 -0.10
CA PHE A 71 -15.72 -11.07 0.29
C PHE A 71 -16.04 -10.14 -0.88
N TYR A 72 -15.45 -10.33 -2.06
CA TYR A 72 -15.86 -9.61 -3.27
C TYR A 72 -16.83 -10.43 -4.13
N PRO A 73 -17.84 -9.76 -4.73
CA PRO A 73 -18.65 -10.40 -5.75
C PRO A 73 -17.83 -10.64 -7.03
N ALA A 74 -18.12 -11.73 -7.75
CA ALA A 74 -17.32 -12.19 -8.89
C ALA A 74 -17.14 -11.17 -10.01
N TRP A 75 -18.09 -10.23 -10.18
CA TRP A 75 -18.00 -9.18 -11.19
C TRP A 75 -16.89 -8.15 -10.91
N ILE A 76 -16.36 -8.07 -9.69
CA ILE A 76 -15.21 -7.21 -9.36
C ILE A 76 -13.93 -7.73 -10.01
N ARG A 77 -13.75 -9.05 -10.11
CA ARG A 77 -12.53 -9.67 -10.66
C ARG A 77 -12.14 -9.12 -12.04
N PRO A 78 -13.02 -9.10 -13.06
CA PRO A 78 -12.68 -8.53 -14.36
C PRO A 78 -12.48 -7.00 -14.35
N LEU A 79 -12.99 -6.28 -13.34
CA LEU A 79 -12.82 -4.84 -13.20
C LEU A 79 -11.51 -4.43 -12.51
N THR A 80 -10.72 -5.39 -12.02
CA THR A 80 -9.44 -5.12 -11.35
C THR A 80 -8.54 -4.14 -12.10
N PRO A 81 -8.41 -4.17 -13.45
CA PRO A 81 -7.57 -3.19 -14.16
C PRO A 81 -7.99 -1.72 -13.96
N LEU A 82 -9.19 -1.42 -13.48
CA LEU A 82 -9.59 -0.06 -13.12
C LEU A 82 -8.85 0.45 -11.86
N SER A 83 -8.20 -0.43 -11.10
CA SER A 83 -7.39 -0.04 -9.95
C SER A 83 -6.21 0.88 -10.32
N PHE A 84 -5.70 0.80 -11.56
CA PHE A 84 -4.68 1.73 -12.06
C PHE A 84 -5.14 3.19 -11.95
N ILE A 85 -6.41 3.45 -12.31
CA ILE A 85 -7.00 4.80 -12.23
C ILE A 85 -7.17 5.19 -10.76
N LEU A 86 -7.74 4.30 -9.95
CA LEU A 86 -7.97 4.54 -8.52
C LEU A 86 -6.67 4.91 -7.79
N TYR A 87 -5.62 4.10 -7.94
CA TYR A 87 -4.36 4.32 -7.25
C TYR A 87 -3.53 5.46 -7.85
N GLY A 88 -3.73 5.80 -9.13
CA GLY A 88 -3.24 7.06 -9.69
C GLY A 88 -3.86 8.27 -8.97
N CYS A 89 -5.18 8.28 -8.79
CA CYS A 89 -5.87 9.34 -8.06
C CYS A 89 -5.47 9.41 -6.58
N ILE A 90 -5.31 8.27 -5.91
CA ILE A 90 -4.83 8.24 -4.52
C ILE A 90 -3.41 8.80 -4.44
N GLY A 91 -2.50 8.34 -5.31
CA GLY A 91 -1.13 8.85 -5.37
C GLY A 91 -1.05 10.35 -5.57
N LEU A 92 -1.89 10.89 -6.47
CA LEU A 92 -2.03 12.33 -6.68
C LEU A 92 -2.51 13.05 -5.41
N GLY A 93 -3.52 12.50 -4.73
CA GLY A 93 -4.03 13.05 -3.47
C GLY A 93 -2.96 13.08 -2.37
N LEU A 94 -2.22 11.98 -2.20
CA LEU A 94 -1.12 11.90 -1.23
C LEU A 94 0.01 12.88 -1.55
N TRP A 95 0.40 12.98 -2.82
CA TRP A 95 1.38 13.96 -3.28
C TRP A 95 0.92 15.39 -2.98
N TRP A 96 -0.35 15.71 -3.24
CA TRP A 96 -0.90 17.04 -3.01
C TRP A 96 -0.90 17.42 -1.53
N ILE A 97 -1.26 16.50 -0.64
CA ILE A 97 -1.21 16.72 0.81
C ILE A 97 0.24 16.90 1.27
N ALA A 98 1.14 16.00 0.83
CA ALA A 98 2.55 16.01 1.24
C ALA A 98 3.27 17.29 0.78
N SER A 99 3.05 17.71 -0.46
CA SER A 99 3.67 18.91 -1.05
C SER A 99 3.27 20.24 -0.39
N ARG A 100 2.22 20.23 0.45
CA ARG A 100 1.75 21.41 1.21
C ARG A 100 2.33 21.51 2.62
N GLN A 101 3.08 20.52 3.07
CA GLN A 101 3.65 20.52 4.42
C GLN A 101 5.04 21.16 4.44
N SER A 102 5.40 21.80 5.54
CA SER A 102 6.77 22.30 5.79
C SER A 102 7.72 21.22 6.33
N LEU A 103 7.21 20.01 6.53
CA LEU A 103 7.95 18.86 7.03
C LEU A 103 8.63 18.11 5.88
N PRO A 104 9.63 17.26 6.18
CA PRO A 104 10.25 16.41 5.18
C PRO A 104 9.24 15.61 4.35
N VAL A 105 9.11 15.97 3.06
CA VAL A 105 8.00 15.53 2.21
C VAL A 105 7.93 14.01 2.02
N ILE A 106 9.08 13.33 1.93
CA ILE A 106 9.14 11.88 1.81
C ILE A 106 8.59 11.18 3.05
N TRP A 107 8.92 11.66 4.24
CA TRP A 107 8.40 11.10 5.49
C TRP A 107 6.89 11.31 5.60
N ILE A 108 6.39 12.47 5.18
CA ILE A 108 4.94 12.73 5.16
C ILE A 108 4.23 11.83 4.14
N PHE A 109 4.74 11.74 2.92
CA PHE A 109 4.14 10.95 1.86
C PHE A 109 4.02 9.47 2.26
N THR A 110 5.09 8.88 2.78
CA THR A 110 5.11 7.46 3.17
C THR A 110 4.30 7.21 4.44
N PHE A 111 4.31 8.14 5.39
CA PHE A 111 3.44 8.08 6.57
C PHE A 111 1.96 8.14 6.20
N LEU A 112 1.56 9.06 5.32
CA LEU A 112 0.19 9.13 4.81
C LEU A 112 -0.19 7.85 4.07
N GLY A 113 0.75 7.26 3.34
CA GLY A 113 0.61 5.94 2.76
C GLY A 113 0.27 4.87 3.81
N GLY A 114 1.02 4.82 4.91
CA GLY A 114 0.73 3.93 6.04
C GLY A 114 -0.65 4.18 6.67
N VAL A 115 -1.05 5.45 6.86
CA VAL A 115 -2.39 5.80 7.38
C VAL A 115 -3.48 5.33 6.41
N TYR A 116 -3.27 5.50 5.11
CA TYR A 116 -4.19 4.98 4.09
C TYR A 116 -4.32 3.45 4.19
N GLY A 117 -3.21 2.73 4.42
CA GLY A 117 -3.22 1.28 4.68
C GLY A 117 -4.09 0.88 5.87
N ILE A 118 -4.00 1.62 6.99
CA ILE A 118 -4.89 1.42 8.15
C ILE A 118 -6.35 1.61 7.75
N VAL A 119 -6.68 2.69 7.03
CA VAL A 119 -8.06 3.00 6.64
C VAL A 119 -8.63 1.91 5.73
N GLU A 120 -7.87 1.49 4.72
CA GLU A 120 -8.26 0.42 3.80
C GLU A 120 -8.48 -0.92 4.54
N HIS A 121 -7.57 -1.28 5.44
CA HIS A 121 -7.70 -2.50 6.24
C HIS A 121 -8.82 -2.42 7.27
N ALA A 122 -9.06 -1.26 7.88
CA ALA A 122 -10.21 -1.07 8.75
C ALA A 122 -11.52 -1.27 7.99
N PHE A 123 -11.62 -0.73 6.76
CA PHE A 123 -12.77 -0.99 5.91
C PHE A 123 -12.90 -2.48 5.55
N ALA A 124 -11.80 -3.16 5.22
CA ALA A 124 -11.83 -4.59 4.93
C ALA A 124 -12.25 -5.42 6.16
N ILE A 125 -11.69 -5.15 7.33
CA ILE A 125 -11.96 -5.87 8.58
C ILE A 125 -13.39 -5.64 9.04
N TYR A 126 -13.83 -4.39 9.14
CA TYR A 126 -15.12 -4.05 9.75
C TYR A 126 -16.26 -3.96 8.74
N GLY A 127 -16.00 -3.47 7.53
CA GLY A 127 -17.00 -3.34 6.46
C GLY A 127 -17.17 -4.64 5.67
N LEU A 128 -16.08 -5.24 5.21
CA LEU A 128 -16.14 -6.47 4.40
C LEU A 128 -16.09 -7.75 5.24
N ARG A 129 -15.74 -7.64 6.52
CA ARG A 129 -15.67 -8.75 7.50
C ARG A 129 -14.64 -9.81 7.12
N ILE A 130 -13.47 -9.39 6.62
CA ILE A 130 -12.44 -10.33 6.10
C ILE A 130 -11.94 -11.32 7.15
N LEU A 131 -11.82 -10.92 8.43
CA LEU A 131 -11.35 -11.82 9.49
C LEU A 131 -12.34 -12.94 9.82
N GLU A 132 -13.61 -12.77 9.46
CA GLU A 132 -14.63 -13.79 9.68
C GLU A 132 -14.81 -14.68 8.44
N LYS A 133 -14.74 -14.07 7.25
CA LYS A 133 -15.05 -14.73 5.98
C LYS A 133 -13.87 -15.47 5.36
N VAL A 134 -12.65 -15.00 5.57
CA VAL A 134 -11.46 -15.57 4.93
C VAL A 134 -10.82 -16.61 5.86
N PRO A 135 -10.83 -17.91 5.51
CA PRO A 135 -10.29 -18.98 6.37
C PRO A 135 -8.84 -18.74 6.81
N LEU A 136 -8.00 -18.21 5.92
CA LEU A 136 -6.60 -17.90 6.17
C LEU A 136 -6.40 -16.93 7.35
N LEU A 137 -7.40 -16.08 7.67
CA LEU A 137 -7.28 -14.98 8.63
C LEU A 137 -8.04 -15.19 9.96
N GLN A 138 -8.80 -16.29 10.11
CA GLN A 138 -9.79 -16.43 11.20
C GLN A 138 -9.20 -16.41 12.62
N ASN A 139 -7.90 -16.65 12.77
CA ASN A 139 -7.21 -16.65 14.06
C ASN A 139 -6.51 -15.31 14.39
N LEU A 140 -6.68 -14.29 13.53
CA LEU A 140 -6.02 -13.00 13.70
C LEU A 140 -6.93 -11.99 14.40
N SER A 141 -6.35 -11.15 15.24
CA SER A 141 -7.07 -10.03 15.86
C SER A 141 -6.93 -8.75 15.01
N PRO A 142 -7.94 -7.86 15.01
CA PRO A 142 -7.92 -6.64 14.18
C PRO A 142 -6.71 -5.73 14.40
N LEU A 143 -6.38 -5.42 15.66
CA LEU A 143 -5.37 -4.41 15.97
C LEU A 143 -3.98 -4.77 15.40
N PRO A 144 -3.44 -6.00 15.60
CA PRO A 144 -2.20 -6.40 14.94
C PRO A 144 -2.23 -6.30 13.41
N VAL A 145 -3.37 -6.60 12.77
CA VAL A 145 -3.52 -6.48 11.30
C VAL A 145 -3.46 -5.01 10.87
N LEU A 146 -4.07 -4.11 11.64
CA LEU A 146 -3.99 -2.66 11.37
C LEU A 146 -2.56 -2.14 11.53
N VAL A 147 -1.85 -2.55 12.59
CA VAL A 147 -0.44 -2.18 12.79
C VAL A 147 0.44 -2.71 11.66
N PHE A 148 0.24 -3.96 11.25
CA PHE A 148 0.91 -4.54 10.08
C PHE A 148 0.65 -3.70 8.82
N SER A 149 -0.61 -3.38 8.54
CA SER A 149 -0.99 -2.65 7.33
C SER A 149 -0.35 -1.26 7.22
N PHE A 150 -0.12 -0.59 8.36
CA PHE A 150 0.58 0.68 8.38
C PHE A 150 2.00 0.56 7.82
N PHE A 151 2.77 -0.41 8.32
CA PHE A 151 4.15 -0.60 7.89
C PHE A 151 4.24 -1.19 6.48
N GLU A 152 3.32 -2.09 6.13
CA GLU A 152 3.20 -2.61 4.78
C GLU A 152 3.01 -1.48 3.77
N TYR A 153 2.04 -0.60 4.03
CA TYR A 153 1.74 0.48 3.10
C TYR A 153 2.82 1.56 3.12
N ALA A 154 3.40 1.88 4.28
CA ALA A 154 4.54 2.79 4.32
C ALA A 154 5.68 2.29 3.43
N LEU A 155 6.00 0.99 3.46
CA LEU A 155 6.99 0.40 2.56
C LEU A 155 6.57 0.52 1.09
N TYR A 156 5.36 0.13 0.73
CA TYR A 156 4.88 0.18 -0.65
C TYR A 156 4.87 1.60 -1.23
N TRP A 157 4.44 2.59 -0.45
CA TRP A 157 4.49 3.99 -0.86
C TRP A 157 5.92 4.53 -0.95
N SER A 158 6.88 4.01 -0.18
CA SER A 158 8.31 4.29 -0.40
C SER A 158 8.82 3.70 -1.71
N LEU A 159 8.38 2.51 -2.10
CA LEU A 159 8.72 1.92 -3.40
C LEU A 159 8.14 2.74 -4.56
N VAL A 160 6.88 3.19 -4.43
CA VAL A 160 6.25 4.11 -5.38
C VAL A 160 7.10 5.38 -5.55
N ALA A 161 7.56 5.98 -4.45
CA ALA A 161 8.36 7.18 -4.52
C ALA A 161 9.77 6.93 -5.12
N TRP A 162 10.36 5.75 -4.94
CA TRP A 162 11.57 5.34 -5.66
C TRP A 162 11.36 5.25 -7.16
N ILE A 163 10.26 4.62 -7.59
CA ILE A 163 9.89 4.51 -9.01
C ILE A 163 9.67 5.91 -9.58
N ALA A 164 8.94 6.77 -8.87
CA ALA A 164 8.70 8.14 -9.26
C ALA A 164 10.01 8.93 -9.41
N LEU A 165 10.94 8.83 -8.46
CA LEU A 165 12.27 9.44 -8.58
C LEU A 165 13.01 8.95 -9.84
N GLY A 166 12.92 7.65 -10.14
CA GLY A 166 13.47 7.07 -11.37
C GLY A 166 12.86 7.71 -12.61
N ILE A 167 11.53 7.81 -12.68
CA ILE A 167 10.81 8.45 -13.79
C ILE A 167 11.22 9.92 -13.91
N THR A 168 11.26 10.67 -12.81
CA THR A 168 11.65 12.10 -12.79
C THR A 168 13.04 12.32 -13.38
N LYS A 169 13.98 11.38 -13.19
CA LYS A 169 15.34 11.49 -13.75
C LYS A 169 15.44 11.13 -15.24
N LEU A 170 14.40 10.52 -15.81
CA LEU A 170 14.35 10.12 -17.21
C LEU A 170 13.61 11.13 -18.09
N LEU A 171 12.86 12.06 -17.48
CA LEU A 171 12.18 13.19 -18.12
C LEU A 171 13.08 14.42 -18.13
#